data_AF-A0A081ETQ9-F1
#
_entry.id   AF-A0A081ETQ9-F1
#
_cell.length_a   1.000
_cell.length_b   1.000
_cell.length_c   1.000
_cell.angle_alpha   90.00
_cell.angle_beta   90.00
_cell.angle_gamma   90.00
#
_symmetry.space_group_name_H-M   'P 1'
#
loop_
_entity.id
_entity.type
_entity.pdbx_description
1 polymer ?
#
loop_
_entity_poly.entity_id
_entity_poly.type
_entity_poly.pdbx_seq_one_letter_code
_entity_poly.pdbx_strand_id
1 'polypeptide(L)'
;MWSATASIGGSWPKPPGTGGPARPTLPEIRRERARKGVLDTTGYTEEPGRSWLFRSIGYGHDESHWKDVVSTLRMVGYEGALSIEHEDSLTSSREGLEKAVDVLDRAVFDTQPGDAYWA
;
A
#
# COMPACT_ATOMS: atom_id res chain seq x y z
N MET A 1 17.02 24.02 24.33
CA MET A 1 15.77 23.39 23.85
C MET A 1 15.57 23.83 22.41
N TRP A 2 15.91 22.98 21.43
CA TRP A 2 15.64 23.25 20.02
C TRP A 2 14.42 22.45 19.64
N SER A 3 13.31 23.13 19.37
CA SER A 3 12.13 22.55 18.74
C SER A 3 12.28 22.75 17.24
N ALA A 4 12.39 21.65 16.49
CA ALA A 4 12.30 21.68 15.04
C ALA A 4 10.96 21.05 14.64
N THR A 5 10.00 21.89 14.25
CA THR A 5 8.80 21.45 13.54
C THR A 5 9.20 21.20 12.09
N ALA A 6 9.16 19.93 11.65
CA ALA A 6 9.28 19.60 10.24
C ALA A 6 7.89 19.70 9.58
N SER A 7 7.69 20.71 8.74
CA SER A 7 6.57 20.71 7.79
C SER A 7 6.93 19.78 6.63
N ILE A 8 6.13 18.73 6.44
CA ILE A 8 6.14 17.88 5.25
C ILE A 8 5.56 18.68 4.07
N GLY A 9 6.38 19.57 3.51
CA GLY A 9 6.09 20.32 2.29
C GLY A 9 6.77 19.67 1.09
N GLY A 10 6.19 18.60 0.54
CA GLY A 10 6.58 18.07 -0.77
C GLY A 10 5.70 18.69 -1.85
N SER A 11 6.29 19.36 -2.84
CA SER A 11 5.57 19.70 -4.07
C SER A 11 5.33 18.42 -4.86
N TRP A 12 4.06 18.07 -5.09
CA TRP A 12 3.70 16.94 -5.93
C TRP A 12 4.17 17.21 -7.36
N PRO A 13 4.89 16.28 -8.02
CA PRO A 13 5.22 16.44 -9.42
C PRO A 13 3.92 16.57 -10.22
N LYS A 14 3.80 17.65 -10.99
CA LYS A 14 2.68 17.80 -11.94
C LYS A 14 2.95 16.87 -13.11
N PRO A 15 2.01 15.98 -13.49
CA PRO A 15 2.17 15.20 -14.70
C PRO A 15 2.30 16.15 -15.91
N PRO A 16 3.09 15.81 -16.93
CA PRO A 16 3.24 16.64 -18.11
C PRO A 16 1.90 16.75 -18.87
N GLY A 17 1.48 17.98 -19.20
CA GLY A 17 0.27 18.27 -19.99
C GLY A 17 -0.94 18.73 -19.17
N THR A 18 -0.94 19.99 -18.70
CA THR A 18 -2.09 20.58 -18.02
C THR A 18 -3.15 21.04 -19.02
N GLY A 19 -3.93 20.07 -19.51
CA GLY A 19 -5.19 20.25 -20.24
C GLY A 19 -6.22 19.15 -19.93
N GLY A 20 -5.97 18.33 -18.90
CA GLY A 20 -6.84 17.22 -18.51
C GLY A 20 -8.02 17.63 -17.63
N PRO A 21 -9.05 16.77 -17.50
CA PRO A 21 -10.22 17.02 -16.67
C PRO A 21 -9.82 17.26 -15.20
N ALA A 22 -10.71 17.96 -14.46
CA ALA A 22 -10.52 18.22 -13.03
C ALA A 22 -10.30 16.90 -12.25
N ARG A 23 -9.39 16.90 -11.27
CA ARG A 23 -9.17 15.73 -10.41
C ARG A 23 -10.44 15.43 -9.61
N PRO A 24 -10.91 14.17 -9.59
CA PRO A 24 -12.08 13.80 -8.80
C PRO A 24 -11.76 13.90 -7.32
N THR A 25 -12.80 14.20 -6.57
CA THR A 25 -12.80 14.23 -5.11
C THR A 25 -12.84 12.81 -4.54
N LEU A 26 -12.37 12.60 -3.30
CA LEU A 26 -12.45 11.29 -2.63
C LEU A 26 -13.89 10.71 -2.59
N PRO A 27 -14.95 11.51 -2.38
CA PRO A 27 -16.33 11.02 -2.48
C PRO A 27 -16.76 10.56 -3.88
N GLU A 28 -16.18 11.11 -4.94
CA GLU A 28 -16.44 10.67 -6.33
C GLU A 28 -15.74 9.34 -6.60
N ILE A 29 -14.47 9.20 -6.22
CA ILE A 29 -13.72 7.93 -6.33
C ILE A 29 -14.44 6.80 -5.56
N ARG A 30 -14.94 7.08 -4.36
CA ARG A 30 -15.69 6.09 -3.58
C ARG A 30 -17.03 5.70 -4.22
N ARG A 31 -17.67 6.60 -4.97
CA ARG A 31 -18.91 6.29 -5.70
C ARG A 31 -18.68 5.32 -6.86
N GLU A 32 -17.50 5.35 -7.48
CA GLU A 32 -17.15 4.40 -8.55
C GLU A 32 -17.20 2.96 -8.04
N ARG A 33 -16.76 2.68 -6.81
CA ARG A 33 -16.90 1.35 -6.20
C ARG A 33 -18.33 0.88 -6.05
N ALA A 34 -19.25 1.75 -5.66
CA ALA A 34 -20.66 1.39 -5.53
C ALA A 34 -21.32 1.08 -6.88
N ARG A 35 -20.86 1.70 -7.97
CA ARG A 35 -21.40 1.48 -9.33
C ARG A 35 -20.75 0.31 -10.06
N LYS A 36 -19.43 0.25 -10.05
CA LYS A 36 -18.63 -0.70 -10.85
C LYS A 36 -18.36 -2.00 -10.09
N GLY A 37 -18.52 -2.00 -8.77
CA GLY A 37 -18.27 -3.17 -7.93
C GLY A 37 -16.77 -3.52 -7.85
N VAL A 38 -16.49 -4.80 -7.56
CA VAL A 38 -15.11 -5.31 -7.46
C VAL A 38 -14.54 -5.80 -8.79
N LEU A 39 -15.39 -6.02 -9.80
CA LEU A 39 -15.02 -6.46 -11.15
C LEU A 39 -14.94 -5.28 -12.13
N ASP A 40 -14.28 -4.20 -11.72
CA ASP A 40 -14.11 -3.01 -12.53
C ASP A 40 -13.09 -3.21 -13.64
N THR A 41 -13.57 -3.22 -14.89
CA THR A 41 -12.78 -3.42 -16.11
C THR A 41 -12.26 -2.12 -16.74
N THR A 42 -12.37 -0.99 -16.05
CA THR A 42 -11.76 0.30 -16.48
C THR A 42 -10.24 0.10 -16.74
N GLY A 43 -9.58 0.92 -17.56
CA GLY A 43 -8.12 0.81 -17.78
C GLY A 43 -7.31 1.05 -16.50
N TYR A 44 -6.11 0.44 -16.37
CA TYR A 44 -5.27 0.59 -15.17
C TYR A 44 -4.71 2.00 -14.99
N THR A 45 -4.54 2.74 -16.08
CA THR A 45 -4.04 4.13 -16.11
C THR A 45 -5.16 5.18 -16.06
N GLU A 46 -6.39 4.77 -15.75
CA GLU A 46 -7.53 5.66 -15.56
C GLU A 46 -7.86 5.80 -14.07
N GLU A 47 -6.84 6.06 -13.24
CA GLU A 47 -6.91 6.02 -11.77
C GLU A 47 -8.07 6.83 -11.19
N PRO A 48 -8.35 8.06 -11.69
CA PRO A 48 -9.48 8.88 -11.25
C PRO A 48 -10.84 8.18 -11.36
N GLY A 49 -11.01 7.33 -12.37
CA GLY A 49 -12.27 6.68 -12.70
C GLY A 49 -12.41 5.27 -12.16
N ARG A 50 -11.36 4.69 -11.54
CA ARG A 50 -11.42 3.32 -11.02
C ARG A 50 -12.07 3.26 -9.64
N SER A 51 -12.81 2.19 -9.41
CA SER A 51 -13.37 1.80 -8.11
C SER A 51 -12.32 1.32 -7.09
N TRP A 52 -11.15 0.90 -7.57
CA TRP A 52 -10.01 0.47 -6.77
C TRP A 52 -8.71 0.59 -7.58
N LEU A 53 -7.59 0.70 -6.88
CA LEU A 53 -6.24 0.75 -7.44
C LEU A 53 -5.39 -0.35 -6.83
N PHE A 54 -4.45 -0.87 -7.61
CA PHE A 54 -3.27 -1.52 -7.02
C PHE A 54 -2.46 -0.47 -6.27
N ARG A 55 -2.06 -0.81 -5.05
CA ARG A 55 -1.32 0.08 -4.15
C ARG A 55 -0.10 -0.65 -3.63
N SER A 56 0.99 0.07 -3.44
CA SER A 56 2.16 -0.43 -2.73
C SER A 56 1.76 -0.84 -1.31
N ILE A 57 2.39 -1.89 -0.78
CA ILE A 57 2.18 -2.38 0.60
C ILE A 57 2.34 -1.20 1.57
N GLY A 58 1.38 -1.04 2.49
CA GLY A 58 1.27 0.11 3.40
C GLY A 58 0.39 1.27 2.91
N TYR A 59 0.03 1.33 1.62
CA TYR A 59 -0.83 2.39 1.05
C TYR A 59 -2.24 1.93 0.69
N GLY A 60 -2.49 0.62 0.71
CA GLY A 60 -3.84 0.02 0.56
C GLY A 60 -4.34 -0.50 1.90
N HIS A 61 -3.63 -1.49 2.44
CA HIS A 61 -3.74 -1.96 3.82
C HIS A 61 -2.58 -1.45 4.67
N ASP A 62 -2.85 -1.21 5.95
CA ASP A 62 -1.88 -0.74 6.93
C ASP A 62 -0.95 -1.88 7.41
N GLU A 63 0.06 -1.54 8.22
CA GLU A 63 1.04 -2.52 8.73
C GLU A 63 0.37 -3.61 9.59
N SER A 64 -0.72 -3.29 10.31
CA SER A 64 -1.41 -4.25 11.16
C SER A 64 -1.97 -5.43 10.35
N HIS A 65 -2.60 -5.15 9.22
CA HIS A 65 -3.07 -6.16 8.29
C HIS A 65 -1.94 -7.10 7.81
N TRP A 66 -0.76 -6.55 7.50
CA TRP A 66 0.36 -7.37 7.03
C TRP A 66 0.97 -8.22 8.14
N LYS A 67 0.97 -7.74 9.39
CA LYS A 67 1.33 -8.55 10.56
C LYS A 67 0.36 -9.71 10.77
N ASP A 68 -0.93 -9.52 10.51
CA ASP A 68 -1.92 -10.61 10.58
C ASP A 68 -1.66 -11.67 9.50
N VAL A 69 -1.35 -11.25 8.27
CA VAL A 69 -1.00 -12.16 7.17
C VAL A 69 0.25 -12.98 7.52
N VAL A 70 1.34 -12.32 7.92
CA VAL A 70 2.60 -13.00 8.29
C VAL A 70 2.39 -13.94 9.48
N SER A 71 1.64 -13.51 10.50
CA SER A 71 1.34 -14.35 11.66
C SER A 71 0.55 -15.59 11.26
N THR A 72 -0.40 -15.44 10.32
CA THR A 72 -1.16 -16.57 9.79
C THR A 72 -0.26 -17.54 9.04
N LEU A 73 0.63 -17.04 8.16
CA LEU A 73 1.60 -17.87 7.44
C LEU A 73 2.51 -18.66 8.40
N ARG A 74 2.93 -18.02 9.50
CA ARG A 74 3.70 -18.69 10.55
C ARG A 74 2.92 -19.80 11.24
N MET A 75 1.65 -19.55 11.59
CA MET A 75 0.80 -20.55 12.25
C MET A 75 0.56 -21.79 11.38
N VAL A 76 0.51 -21.63 10.06
CA VAL A 76 0.35 -22.76 9.13
C VAL A 76 1.68 -23.40 8.70
N GLY A 77 2.81 -22.95 9.25
CA GLY A 77 4.14 -23.51 8.96
C GLY A 77 4.64 -23.21 7.54
N TYR A 78 4.27 -22.07 6.96
CA TYR A 78 4.81 -21.65 5.66
C TYR A 78 6.28 -21.22 5.79
N GLU A 79 7.16 -21.86 5.03
CA GLU A 79 8.63 -21.61 5.04
C GLU A 79 9.14 -20.95 3.75
N GLY A 80 8.23 -20.59 2.85
CA GLY A 80 8.58 -19.99 1.56
C GLY A 80 8.92 -18.50 1.65
N ALA A 81 9.33 -17.94 0.52
CA ALA A 81 9.54 -16.51 0.39
C ALA A 81 8.22 -15.73 0.35
N LEU A 82 8.27 -14.47 0.79
CA LEU A 82 7.26 -13.46 0.46
C LEU A 82 7.76 -12.66 -0.75
N SER A 83 7.18 -12.92 -1.92
CA SER A 83 7.50 -12.19 -3.15
C SER A 83 6.61 -10.96 -3.29
N ILE A 84 7.19 -9.83 -3.72
CA ILE A 84 6.46 -8.59 -3.98
C ILE A 84 6.34 -8.40 -5.49
N GLU A 85 5.11 -8.25 -5.97
CA GLU A 85 4.82 -7.73 -7.32
C GLU A 85 4.28 -6.31 -7.22
N HIS A 86 4.81 -5.41 -8.04
CA HIS A 86 4.52 -3.99 -7.96
C HIS A 86 3.71 -3.50 -9.17
N GLU A 87 2.51 -2.98 -8.92
CA GLU A 87 1.60 -2.45 -9.94
C GLU A 87 0.94 -1.11 -9.55
N ASP A 88 1.55 -0.37 -8.63
CA ASP A 88 0.99 0.90 -8.14
C ASP A 88 1.25 2.04 -9.12
N SER A 89 0.18 2.52 -9.77
CA SER A 89 0.26 3.60 -10.77
C SER A 89 0.54 5.00 -10.21
N LEU A 90 0.54 5.18 -8.88
CA LEU A 90 0.82 6.49 -8.24
C LEU A 90 2.26 6.64 -7.77
N THR A 91 3.12 5.65 -7.97
CA THR A 91 4.54 5.71 -7.60
C THR A 91 5.41 5.09 -8.68
N SER A 92 6.71 5.39 -8.64
CA SER A 92 7.67 4.67 -9.48
C SER A 92 7.88 3.25 -8.93
N SER A 93 8.25 2.31 -9.81
CA SER A 93 8.52 0.93 -9.41
C SER A 93 9.54 0.82 -8.27
N ARG A 94 10.59 1.65 -8.31
CA ARG A 94 11.61 1.68 -7.26
C ARG A 94 11.06 2.19 -5.93
N GLU A 95 10.41 3.36 -5.93
CA GLU A 95 9.88 3.96 -4.70
C GLU A 95 8.79 3.08 -4.06
N GLY A 96 7.89 2.52 -4.87
CA GLY A 96 6.85 1.63 -4.36
C GLY A 96 7.38 0.31 -3.82
N LEU A 97 8.42 -0.26 -4.46
CA LEU A 97 9.09 -1.46 -3.96
C LEU A 97 9.84 -1.18 -2.65
N GLU A 98 10.63 -0.10 -2.57
CA GLU A 98 11.35 0.30 -1.36
C GLU A 98 10.38 0.44 -0.17
N LYS A 99 9.26 1.15 -0.37
CA LYS A 99 8.22 1.32 0.66
C LYS A 99 7.54 0.01 1.04
N ALA A 100 7.33 -0.88 0.08
CA ALA A 100 6.72 -2.18 0.35
C ALA A 100 7.64 -3.07 1.19
N VAL A 101 8.94 -3.09 0.87
CA VAL A 101 9.97 -3.78 1.65
C VAL A 101 10.01 -3.23 3.08
N ASP A 102 10.03 -1.91 3.26
CA ASP A 102 10.06 -1.28 4.60
C ASP A 102 8.90 -1.76 5.50
N VAL A 103 7.70 -1.96 4.96
CA VAL A 103 6.55 -2.44 5.73
C VAL A 103 6.67 -3.92 6.05
N LEU A 104 7.04 -4.75 5.08
CA LEU A 104 7.16 -6.19 5.29
C LEU A 104 8.32 -6.55 6.22
N ASP A 105 9.44 -5.83 6.16
CA ASP A 105 10.58 -6.02 7.05
C ASP A 105 10.21 -5.85 8.53
N ARG A 106 9.31 -4.89 8.83
CA ARG A 106 8.75 -4.70 10.18
C ARG A 106 7.66 -5.70 10.57
N ALA A 107 7.11 -6.44 9.61
CA ALA A 107 6.04 -7.40 9.83
C ALA A 107 6.55 -8.84 9.97
N VAL A 108 7.67 -9.18 9.32
CA VAL A 108 8.28 -10.52 9.34
C VAL A 108 8.95 -10.81 10.69
N PHE A 109 8.88 -12.07 11.13
CA PHE A 109 9.55 -12.55 12.33
C PHE A 109 10.92 -13.14 12.00
N ASP A 110 11.96 -12.71 12.69
CA ASP A 110 13.32 -13.23 12.48
C ASP A 110 13.65 -14.48 13.30
N THR A 111 12.88 -14.76 14.35
CA THR A 111 13.22 -15.79 15.36
C THR A 111 12.09 -16.78 15.60
N GLN A 112 12.39 -17.83 16.39
CA GLN A 112 11.41 -18.76 16.92
C GLN A 112 11.08 -18.41 18.38
N PRO A 113 9.81 -18.57 18.83
CA PRO A 113 9.49 -18.53 20.24
C PRO A 113 10.38 -19.50 21.01
N GLY A 114 10.97 -19.02 22.10
CA GLY A 114 11.61 -19.89 23.09
C GLY A 114 10.58 -20.57 23.98
N ASP A 115 11.05 -21.14 25.09
CA ASP A 115 10.19 -21.81 26.06
C ASP A 115 9.16 -20.85 26.68
N ALA A 116 7.91 -21.30 26.74
CA ALA A 116 6.83 -20.55 27.40
C ALA A 116 6.98 -20.68 28.92
N TYR A 117 7.52 -19.64 29.57
CA TYR A 117 7.68 -19.59 31.04
C TYR A 117 6.44 -19.03 31.76
N TRP A 118 5.44 -18.57 31.02
CA TRP A 118 4.21 -17.96 31.54
C TRP A 118 3.01 -18.92 31.55
N ALA A 119 3.19 -20.17 31.13
CA ALA A 119 2.19 -21.24 31.11
C ALA A 119 2.54 -22.34 32.11
#